data_AF-A0A2V5MC55-F1
#
_entry.id   AF-A0A2V5MC55-F1
#
_cell.length_a   1.000
_cell.length_b   1.000
_cell.length_c   1.000
_cell.angle_alpha   90.00
_cell.angle_beta   90.00
_cell.angle_gamma   90.00
#
_symmetry.space_group_name_H-M   'P 1'
#
loop_
_entity.id
_entity.type
_entity.pdbx_description
1 polymer ?
#
loop_
_entity_poly.entity_id
_entity_poly.type
_entity_poly.pdbx_seq_one_letter_code
_entity_poly.pdbx_strand_id
1 'polypeptide(L)'
;MHAKRIYAAWFGIHFFLITAVCLAGVFSLVAEGATILPSSIDTYARKAEITIAWLLGKQASSSNRVKQVIATYLHAAGIQAGYTFFAPNVPSHHRLSLEFFYEDGHVEYESPHVRSKAAALRLDSLLDKLPEERYEPIREVILKMLALSVWREHPDVKRVRATFETVQLPSITEFEHGKAETHEPMFSFDFSLRGQEQQ
;
A
#
# COMPACT_ATOMS: atom_id res chain seq x y z
N MET A 1 -21.03 20.75 -34.12
CA MET A 1 -20.12 19.57 -34.20
C MET A 1 -18.96 19.61 -33.19
N HIS A 2 -18.47 20.78 -32.78
CA HIS A 2 -17.32 20.90 -31.85
C HIS A 2 -17.54 20.25 -30.48
N ALA A 3 -18.71 20.44 -29.85
CA ALA A 3 -19.02 19.83 -28.55
C ALA A 3 -18.94 18.29 -28.58
N LYS A 4 -19.48 17.64 -29.62
CA LYS A 4 -19.40 16.17 -29.79
C LYS A 4 -17.96 15.67 -29.92
N ARG A 5 -17.10 16.41 -30.62
CA ARG A 5 -15.67 16.09 -30.74
C ARG A 5 -14.93 16.25 -29.41
N ILE A 6 -15.28 17.27 -28.63
CA ILE A 6 -14.73 17.50 -27.29
C ILE A 6 -15.13 16.37 -26.35
N TYR A 7 -16.40 15.95 -26.33
CA TYR A 7 -16.84 14.82 -25.53
C TYR A 7 -16.18 13.50 -25.96
N ALA A 8 -16.04 13.26 -27.27
CA ALA A 8 -15.35 12.08 -27.77
C ALA A 8 -13.86 12.08 -27.38
N ALA A 9 -13.19 13.24 -27.40
CA ALA A 9 -11.81 13.38 -26.94
C ALA A 9 -11.70 13.09 -25.44
N TRP A 10 -12.59 13.65 -24.62
CA TRP A 10 -12.62 13.38 -23.17
C TRP A 10 -12.91 11.92 -22.85
N PHE A 11 -13.84 11.29 -23.58
CA PHE A 11 -14.11 9.86 -23.48
C PHE A 11 -12.86 9.04 -23.83
N GLY A 12 -12.19 9.38 -24.93
CA GLY A 12 -10.94 8.72 -25.33
C GLY A 12 -9.83 8.86 -24.29
N ILE A 13 -9.64 10.05 -23.73
CA ILE A 13 -8.66 10.31 -22.67
C ILE A 13 -8.98 9.50 -21.41
N HIS A 14 -10.24 9.46 -21.00
CA HIS A 14 -10.68 8.68 -19.83
C HIS A 14 -10.38 7.19 -19.99
N PHE A 15 -10.80 6.60 -21.12
CA PHE A 15 -10.54 5.18 -21.41
C PHE A 15 -9.05 4.87 -21.57
N PHE A 16 -8.28 5.78 -22.16
CA PHE A 16 -6.84 5.65 -22.26
C PHE A 16 -6.19 5.60 -20.87
N LEU A 17 -6.59 6.50 -19.96
CA LEU A 17 -6.06 6.53 -18.59
C LEU A 17 -6.43 5.28 -17.80
N ILE A 18 -7.67 4.78 -17.91
CA ILE A 18 -8.07 3.49 -17.32
C ILE A 18 -7.18 2.37 -17.84
N THR A 19 -7.06 2.27 -19.17
CA THR A 19 -6.29 1.20 -19.82
C THR A 19 -4.83 1.25 -19.39
N ALA A 20 -4.21 2.43 -19.34
CA ALA A 20 -2.84 2.61 -18.88
C ALA A 20 -2.67 2.17 -17.42
N VAL A 21 -3.57 2.56 -16.52
CA VAL A 21 -3.50 2.14 -15.11
C VAL A 21 -3.66 0.61 -14.97
N CYS A 22 -4.61 0.00 -15.69
CA CYS A 22 -4.81 -1.44 -15.68
C CYS A 22 -3.60 -2.20 -16.24
N LEU A 23 -3.04 -1.77 -17.37
CA LEU A 23 -1.87 -2.39 -17.97
C LEU A 23 -0.65 -2.28 -17.06
N ALA A 24 -0.41 -1.13 -16.43
CA ALA A 24 0.67 -0.98 -15.46
C ALA A 24 0.55 -2.00 -14.32
N GLY A 25 -0.67 -2.20 -13.79
CA GLY A 25 -0.92 -3.21 -12.75
C GLY A 25 -0.64 -4.63 -13.25
N VAL A 26 -1.17 -5.02 -14.42
CA VAL A 26 -0.94 -6.35 -14.99
C VAL A 26 0.55 -6.60 -15.23
N PHE A 27 1.28 -5.64 -15.80
CA PHE A 27 2.72 -5.79 -16.03
C PHE A 27 3.54 -5.87 -14.75
N SER A 28 3.15 -5.16 -13.68
CA SER A 28 3.77 -5.32 -12.35
C SER A 28 3.57 -6.75 -11.83
N LEU A 29 2.35 -7.31 -11.90
CA LEU A 29 2.08 -8.70 -11.47
C LEU A 29 2.92 -9.73 -12.23
N VAL A 30 3.05 -9.55 -13.55
CA VAL A 30 3.88 -10.43 -14.37
C VAL A 30 5.36 -10.25 -14.01
N ALA A 31 5.83 -9.01 -13.87
CA ALA A 31 7.23 -8.70 -13.55
C ALA A 31 7.65 -9.13 -12.14
N GLU A 32 6.70 -9.38 -11.24
CA GLU A 32 6.90 -9.90 -9.88
C GLU A 32 6.76 -11.43 -9.82
N GLY A 33 6.52 -12.11 -10.95
CA GLY A 33 6.40 -13.57 -10.99
C GLY A 33 5.16 -14.11 -10.28
N ALA A 34 4.17 -13.24 -10.01
CA ALA A 34 2.93 -13.58 -9.31
C ALA A 34 1.89 -14.25 -10.23
N THR A 35 2.26 -14.58 -11.47
CA THR A 35 1.36 -15.16 -12.48
C THR A 35 1.90 -16.50 -12.98
N ILE A 36 1.06 -17.25 -13.70
CA ILE A 36 1.44 -18.51 -14.35
C ILE A 36 2.31 -18.33 -15.60
N LEU A 37 2.67 -17.09 -15.97
CA LEU A 37 3.47 -16.82 -17.16
C LEU A 37 4.95 -17.21 -16.93
N PRO A 38 5.66 -17.62 -17.99
CA PRO A 38 7.07 -17.99 -17.88
C PRO A 38 7.94 -16.78 -17.55
N SER A 39 8.94 -16.99 -16.68
CA SER A 39 9.85 -15.96 -16.18
C SER A 39 10.71 -15.26 -17.26
N SER A 40 10.76 -15.82 -18.47
CA SER A 40 11.38 -15.18 -19.63
C SER A 40 10.69 -13.86 -20.03
N ILE A 41 9.44 -13.66 -19.61
CA ILE A 41 8.64 -12.46 -19.92
C ILE A 41 8.83 -11.36 -18.87
N ASP A 42 9.30 -11.67 -17.67
CA ASP A 42 9.37 -10.74 -16.52
C ASP A 42 10.16 -9.47 -16.86
N THR A 43 11.28 -9.61 -17.59
CA THR A 43 12.11 -8.47 -18.02
C THR A 43 11.35 -7.55 -19.00
N TYR A 44 10.54 -8.13 -19.89
CA TYR A 44 9.72 -7.37 -20.83
C TYR A 44 8.55 -6.71 -20.09
N ALA A 45 7.91 -7.42 -19.17
CA ALA A 45 6.85 -6.90 -18.32
C ALA A 45 7.34 -5.72 -17.48
N ARG A 46 8.51 -5.83 -16.83
CA ARG A 46 9.12 -4.74 -16.06
C ARG A 46 9.38 -3.50 -16.92
N LYS A 47 9.88 -3.67 -18.14
CA LYS A 47 10.06 -2.54 -19.08
C LYS A 47 8.74 -1.89 -19.48
N ALA A 48 7.71 -2.70 -19.74
CA ALA A 48 6.38 -2.20 -20.08
C ALA A 48 5.75 -1.44 -18.91
N GLU A 49 5.84 -1.97 -17.69
CA GLU A 49 5.41 -1.33 -16.45
C GLU A 49 6.07 0.05 -16.28
N ILE A 50 7.40 0.12 -16.38
CA ILE A 50 8.17 1.37 -16.25
C ILE A 50 7.74 2.39 -17.31
N THR A 51 7.53 1.94 -18.55
CA THR A 51 7.11 2.81 -19.67
C THR A 51 5.73 3.40 -19.42
N ILE A 52 4.79 2.59 -18.92
CA ILE A 52 3.43 3.05 -18.63
C ILE A 52 3.41 3.93 -17.37
N ALA A 53 4.23 3.62 -16.36
CA ALA A 53 4.39 4.47 -15.19
C ALA A 53 4.95 5.85 -15.55
N TRP A 54 5.88 5.92 -16.51
CA TRP A 54 6.38 7.18 -17.07
C TRP A 54 5.27 7.95 -17.80
N LEU A 55 4.48 7.28 -18.65
CA LEU A 55 3.35 7.85 -19.36
C LEU A 55 2.28 8.44 -18.40
N LEU A 56 2.04 7.77 -17.27
CA LEU A 56 1.15 8.23 -16.20
C LEU A 56 1.77 9.36 -15.34
N GLY A 57 3.00 9.78 -15.62
CA GLY A 57 3.72 10.80 -14.87
C GLY A 57 4.13 10.35 -13.46
N LYS A 58 4.09 9.04 -13.14
CA LYS A 58 4.45 8.54 -11.80
C LYS A 58 5.91 8.85 -11.44
N GLN A 59 6.80 8.81 -12.43
CA GLN A 59 8.24 9.12 -12.28
C GLN A 59 8.57 10.62 -12.21
N ALA A 60 7.63 11.50 -12.53
CA ALA A 60 7.90 12.94 -12.48
C ALA A 60 7.96 13.44 -11.02
N SER A 61 8.72 14.51 -10.79
CA SER A 61 8.76 15.20 -9.49
C SER A 61 7.35 15.58 -9.01
N SER A 62 7.13 15.60 -7.70
CA SER A 62 5.86 16.03 -7.09
C SER A 62 5.49 17.48 -7.39
N SER A 63 6.44 18.31 -7.80
CA SER A 63 6.20 19.70 -8.22
C SER A 63 5.71 19.82 -9.68
N ASN A 64 5.63 18.72 -10.43
CA ASN A 64 5.19 18.75 -11.81
C ASN A 64 3.66 18.93 -11.89
N ARG A 65 3.22 20.06 -12.46
CA ARG A 65 1.79 20.40 -12.62
C ARG A 65 1.02 19.37 -13.46
N VAL A 66 1.63 18.80 -14.49
CA VAL A 66 0.97 17.79 -15.35
C VAL A 66 0.68 16.52 -14.54
N LYS A 67 1.65 16.06 -13.74
CA LYS A 67 1.48 14.94 -12.83
C LYS A 67 0.34 15.20 -11.84
N GLN A 68 0.30 16.38 -11.23
CA GLN A 68 -0.73 16.74 -10.26
C GLN A 68 -2.14 16.74 -10.89
N VAL A 69 -2.28 17.27 -12.11
CA VAL A 69 -3.56 17.25 -12.84
C VAL A 69 -4.01 15.83 -13.14
N ILE A 70 -3.11 14.99 -13.66
CA ILE A 70 -3.41 13.59 -13.95
C ILE A 70 -3.79 12.84 -12.67
N ALA A 71 -3.00 12.98 -11.59
CA ALA A 71 -3.27 12.34 -10.31
C ALA A 71 -4.61 12.78 -9.71
N THR A 72 -4.91 14.08 -9.75
CA THR A 72 -6.20 14.63 -9.26
C THR A 72 -7.37 14.06 -10.05
N TYR A 73 -7.25 14.00 -11.38
CA TYR A 73 -8.28 13.41 -12.21
C TYR A 73 -8.47 11.91 -11.96
N LEU A 74 -7.37 11.14 -11.91
CA LEU A 74 -7.41 9.70 -11.62
C LEU A 74 -8.05 9.41 -10.27
N HIS A 75 -7.79 10.23 -9.26
CA HIS A 75 -8.40 10.13 -7.94
C HIS A 75 -9.91 10.47 -8.00
N ALA A 76 -10.27 11.62 -8.59
CA ALA A 76 -11.66 12.05 -8.70
C ALA A 76 -12.54 11.09 -9.53
N ALA A 77 -11.94 10.47 -10.55
CA ALA A 77 -12.60 9.49 -11.41
C ALA A 77 -12.59 8.06 -10.81
N GLY A 78 -11.95 7.85 -9.66
CA GLY A 78 -11.83 6.53 -9.01
C GLY A 78 -10.93 5.53 -9.73
N ILE A 79 -10.18 5.95 -10.75
CA ILE A 79 -9.34 5.08 -11.58
C ILE A 79 -8.15 4.54 -10.76
N GLN A 80 -7.55 5.37 -9.89
CA GLN A 80 -6.40 4.98 -9.07
C GLN A 80 -6.76 4.05 -7.90
N ALA A 81 -8.02 4.08 -7.44
CA ALA A 81 -8.46 3.19 -6.36
C ALA A 81 -8.42 1.71 -6.80
N GLY A 82 -8.40 1.46 -8.11
CA GLY A 82 -8.47 0.14 -8.69
C GLY A 82 -9.82 -0.50 -8.39
N TYR A 83 -10.28 -1.35 -9.29
CA TYR A 83 -11.20 -2.42 -8.92
C TYR A 83 -10.45 -3.49 -8.10
N THR A 84 -9.56 -3.08 -7.18
CA THR A 84 -8.80 -3.93 -6.24
C THR A 84 -9.72 -4.73 -5.34
N PHE A 85 -10.98 -4.33 -5.21
CA PHE A 85 -12.06 -5.14 -4.67
C PHE A 85 -12.13 -6.57 -5.27
N PHE A 86 -11.65 -6.76 -6.51
CA PHE A 86 -11.64 -8.05 -7.22
C PHE A 86 -10.26 -8.55 -7.67
N ALA A 87 -9.15 -7.93 -7.26
CA ALA A 87 -7.81 -8.38 -7.62
C ALA A 87 -7.15 -9.10 -6.43
N PRO A 88 -7.30 -10.43 -6.28
CA PRO A 88 -6.83 -11.19 -5.11
C PRO A 88 -5.32 -11.46 -5.10
N ASN A 89 -4.52 -10.73 -5.87
CA ASN A 89 -3.12 -11.06 -6.08
C ASN A 89 -2.28 -9.78 -6.04
N VAL A 90 -2.12 -9.19 -4.85
CA VAL A 90 -1.08 -8.19 -4.62
C VAL A 90 0.15 -8.98 -4.17
N PRO A 91 1.28 -8.96 -4.91
CA PRO A 91 2.43 -9.84 -4.63
C PRO A 91 3.13 -9.48 -3.32
N SER A 92 2.84 -8.30 -2.80
CA SER A 92 3.16 -7.88 -1.45
C SER A 92 1.97 -7.19 -0.82
N HIS A 93 1.79 -7.36 0.48
CA HIS A 93 0.79 -6.61 1.24
C HIS A 93 1.49 -5.90 2.39
N HIS A 94 0.88 -4.81 2.85
CA HIS A 94 1.42 -4.08 3.99
C HIS A 94 0.85 -4.63 5.28
N ARG A 95 1.71 -4.82 6.28
CA ARG A 95 1.33 -5.28 7.60
C ARG A 95 1.77 -4.27 8.65
N LEU A 96 0.91 -4.09 9.65
CA LEU A 96 1.23 -3.38 10.87
C LEU A 96 1.40 -4.41 11.99
N SER A 97 2.59 -4.47 12.58
CA SER A 97 2.88 -5.21 13.81
C SER A 97 3.00 -4.24 14.98
N LEU A 98 2.38 -4.60 16.10
CA LEU A 98 2.48 -3.86 17.35
C LEU A 98 3.26 -4.71 18.36
N GLU A 99 4.37 -4.16 18.85
CA GLU A 99 5.15 -4.77 19.93
C GLU A 99 4.80 -4.06 21.24
N PHE A 100 4.29 -4.80 22.22
CA PHE A 100 3.89 -4.29 23.53
C PHE A 100 4.92 -4.65 24.57
N PHE A 101 5.50 -3.61 25.18
CA PHE A 101 6.52 -3.75 26.21
C PHE A 101 5.92 -3.53 27.59
N TYR A 102 5.94 -4.58 28.40
CA TYR A 102 5.43 -4.61 29.78
C TYR A 102 6.53 -4.22 30.78
N GLU A 103 6.13 -3.90 32.02
CA GLU A 103 7.07 -3.52 33.09
C GLU A 103 8.05 -4.63 33.48
N ASP A 104 7.64 -5.89 33.35
CA ASP A 104 8.43 -7.08 33.66
C ASP A 104 9.46 -7.44 32.57
N GLY A 105 9.51 -6.66 31.48
CA GLY A 105 10.37 -6.89 30.33
C GLY A 105 9.79 -7.87 29.30
N HIS A 106 8.57 -8.35 29.50
CA HIS A 106 7.84 -9.14 28.52
C HIS A 106 7.51 -8.31 27.27
N VAL A 107 7.52 -8.99 26.11
CA VAL A 107 7.15 -8.41 24.82
C VAL A 107 6.08 -9.26 24.17
N GLU A 108 4.91 -8.67 23.94
CA GLU A 108 3.84 -9.30 23.15
C GLU A 108 3.78 -8.70 21.75
N TYR A 109 3.43 -9.53 20.78
CA TYR A 109 3.22 -9.13 19.40
C TYR A 109 1.75 -9.24 19.06
N GLU A 110 1.15 -8.13 18.63
CA GLU A 110 -0.27 -8.08 18.29
C GLU A 110 -0.51 -7.35 16.97
N SER A 111 -1.60 -7.73 16.30
CA SER A 111 -2.09 -7.07 15.10
C SER A 111 -3.39 -6.33 15.44
N PRO A 112 -3.74 -5.23 14.73
CA PRO A 112 -4.98 -4.53 15.00
C PRO A 112 -6.21 -5.44 14.83
N HIS A 113 -6.99 -5.58 15.91
CA HIS A 113 -8.22 -6.37 15.92
C HIS A 113 -9.39 -5.59 15.31
N VAL A 114 -10.10 -6.21 14.37
CA VAL A 114 -11.25 -5.63 13.66
C VAL A 114 -12.51 -6.45 13.89
N ARG A 115 -13.62 -5.77 14.21
CA ARG A 115 -14.89 -6.44 14.62
C ARG A 115 -15.65 -7.12 13.48
N SER A 116 -15.26 -6.90 12.22
CA SER A 116 -15.94 -7.48 11.06
C SER A 116 -15.03 -7.62 9.85
N LYS A 117 -15.37 -8.52 8.93
CA LYS A 117 -14.67 -8.69 7.65
C LYS A 117 -14.64 -7.39 6.82
N ALA A 118 -15.72 -6.61 6.87
CA ALA A 118 -15.76 -5.33 6.17
C ALA A 118 -14.86 -4.26 6.82
N ALA A 119 -14.62 -4.34 8.13
CA ALA A 119 -13.65 -3.48 8.81
C ALA A 119 -12.21 -3.92 8.51
N ALA A 120 -11.95 -5.23 8.39
CA ALA A 120 -10.67 -5.76 7.94
C ALA A 120 -10.28 -5.21 6.56
N LEU A 121 -11.18 -5.31 5.57
CA LEU A 121 -10.91 -4.79 4.22
C LEU A 121 -10.62 -3.28 4.19
N ARG A 122 -11.30 -2.50 5.05
CA ARG A 122 -11.04 -1.06 5.16
C ARG A 122 -9.69 -0.76 5.80
N LEU A 123 -9.30 -1.57 6.79
CA LEU A 123 -7.99 -1.48 7.41
C LEU A 123 -6.89 -1.83 6.39
N ASP A 124 -7.03 -2.93 5.66
CA ASP A 124 -6.06 -3.34 4.63
C ASP A 124 -5.90 -2.25 3.56
N SER A 125 -7.02 -1.70 3.08
CA SER A 125 -7.01 -0.59 2.12
C SER A 125 -6.33 0.68 2.66
N LEU A 126 -6.45 0.94 3.98
CA LEU A 126 -5.78 2.06 4.63
C LEU A 126 -4.27 1.81 4.74
N LEU A 127 -3.87 0.60 5.12
CA LEU A 127 -2.46 0.21 5.22
C LEU A 127 -1.79 0.28 3.84
N ASP A 128 -2.43 -0.20 2.78
CA ASP A 128 -1.89 -0.12 1.41
C ASP A 128 -1.64 1.31 0.91
N LYS A 129 -2.35 2.30 1.47
CA LYS A 129 -2.19 3.71 1.13
C LYS A 129 -1.15 4.43 1.98
N LEU A 130 -0.80 3.89 3.14
CA LEU A 130 0.11 4.51 4.09
C LEU A 130 1.53 4.79 3.52
N PRO A 131 2.12 3.92 2.69
CA PRO A 131 3.41 4.20 2.03
C PRO A 131 3.34 5.36 1.03
N GLU A 132 2.20 5.57 0.37
CA GLU A 132 2.02 6.63 -0.62
C GLU A 132 2.02 8.03 0.04
N GLU A 133 1.70 8.11 1.34
CA GLU A 133 1.66 9.35 2.09
C GLU A 133 3.08 9.90 2.29
N ARG A 134 3.33 11.13 1.83
CA ARG A 134 4.66 11.74 1.86
C ARG A 134 4.92 12.48 3.17
N TYR A 135 3.85 12.85 3.88
CA TYR A 135 3.96 13.58 5.13
C TYR A 135 4.00 12.62 6.32
N GLU A 136 5.20 12.39 6.83
CA GLU A 136 5.48 11.49 7.95
C GLU A 136 4.57 11.70 9.18
N PRO A 137 4.26 12.94 9.62
CA PRO A 137 3.40 13.14 10.79
C PRO A 137 1.98 12.57 10.64
N ILE A 138 1.46 12.50 9.41
CA ILE A 138 0.17 11.84 9.17
C ILE A 138 0.30 10.33 9.38
N ARG A 139 1.40 9.71 8.91
CA ARG A 139 1.64 8.27 9.12
C ARG A 139 1.75 7.95 10.60
N GLU A 140 2.51 8.76 11.34
CA GLU A 140 2.65 8.61 12.80
C GLU A 140 1.29 8.71 13.49
N VAL A 141 0.47 9.73 13.16
CA VAL A 141 -0.86 9.91 13.77
C VAL A 141 -1.79 8.73 13.46
N ILE A 142 -1.79 8.22 12.22
CA ILE A 142 -2.60 7.06 11.85
C ILE A 142 -2.15 5.82 12.63
N LEU A 143 -0.85 5.55 12.68
CA LEU A 143 -0.30 4.42 13.43
C LEU A 143 -0.56 4.55 14.93
N LYS A 144 -0.48 5.77 15.48
CA LYS A 144 -0.81 6.06 16.87
C LYS A 144 -2.27 5.76 17.17
N MET A 145 -3.21 6.14 16.28
CA MET A 145 -4.62 5.82 16.45
C MET A 145 -4.89 4.31 16.42
N LEU A 146 -4.23 3.58 15.51
CA LEU A 146 -4.34 2.13 15.42
C LEU A 146 -3.72 1.44 16.66
N ALA A 147 -2.51 1.84 17.05
CA ALA A 147 -1.85 1.34 18.25
C ALA A 147 -2.69 1.61 19.52
N LEU A 148 -3.26 2.81 19.65
CA LEU A 148 -4.11 3.17 20.78
C LEU A 148 -5.38 2.30 20.86
N SER A 149 -5.91 1.87 19.71
CA SER A 149 -7.12 1.02 19.71
C SER A 149 -6.87 -0.33 20.36
N VAL A 150 -5.67 -0.89 20.18
CA VAL A 150 -5.26 -2.19 20.74
C VAL A 150 -4.70 -2.01 22.16
N TRP A 151 -3.92 -0.95 22.41
CA TRP A 151 -3.35 -0.66 23.73
C TRP A 151 -4.43 -0.46 24.81
N ARG A 152 -5.64 -0.02 24.46
CA ARG A 152 -6.77 0.05 25.40
C ARG A 152 -7.16 -1.29 26.01
N GLU A 153 -6.82 -2.40 25.35
CA GLU A 153 -7.10 -3.76 25.82
C GLU A 153 -5.97 -4.27 26.74
N HIS A 154 -4.83 -3.58 26.80
CA HIS A 154 -3.63 -3.94 27.56
C HIS A 154 -3.17 -2.78 28.48
N PRO A 155 -3.86 -2.56 29.61
CA PRO A 155 -3.62 -1.39 30.48
C PRO A 155 -2.22 -1.36 31.10
N ASP A 156 -1.53 -2.50 31.14
CA ASP A 156 -0.26 -2.70 31.85
C ASP A 156 0.97 -2.40 30.96
N VAL A 157 0.74 -2.13 29.67
CA VAL A 157 1.79 -1.86 28.69
C VAL A 157 2.33 -0.44 28.86
N LYS A 158 3.66 -0.32 28.96
CA LYS A 158 4.35 0.99 29.10
C LYS A 158 4.67 1.66 27.79
N ARG A 159 5.10 0.85 26.82
CA ARG A 159 5.55 1.32 25.51
C ARG A 159 5.00 0.39 24.45
N VAL A 160 4.56 0.97 23.35
CA VAL A 160 4.14 0.28 22.15
C VAL A 160 5.08 0.68 21.03
N ARG A 161 5.66 -0.29 20.32
CA ARG A 161 6.31 -0.04 19.03
C ARG A 161 5.38 -0.47 17.91
N ALA A 162 5.02 0.46 17.05
CA ALA A 162 4.30 0.18 15.82
C ALA A 162 5.30 0.05 14.68
N THR A 163 5.46 -1.15 14.11
CA THR A 163 6.32 -1.40 12.95
C THR A 163 5.45 -1.63 11.73
N PHE A 164 5.65 -0.82 10.71
CA PHE A 164 4.99 -0.96 9.42
C PHE A 164 5.96 -1.62 8.43
N GLU A 165 5.54 -2.73 7.85
CA GLU A 165 6.37 -3.59 7.01
C GLU A 165 5.65 -3.97 5.72
N THR A 166 6.44 -4.22 4.68
CA THR A 166 5.99 -4.88 3.46
C THR A 166 6.23 -6.37 3.62
N VAL A 167 5.17 -7.16 3.46
CA VAL A 167 5.25 -8.62 3.42
C VAL A 167 5.30 -9.04 1.96
N GLN A 168 6.44 -9.52 1.51
CA GLN A 168 6.61 -10.09 0.18
C GLN A 168 6.22 -11.56 0.20
N LEU A 169 5.24 -11.92 -0.62
CA LEU A 169 4.86 -13.32 -0.81
C LEU A 169 5.90 -14.01 -1.71
N PRO A 170 6.26 -15.27 -1.43
CA PRO A 170 7.11 -16.03 -2.34
C PRO A 170 6.41 -16.17 -3.70
N SER A 171 7.18 -16.14 -4.78
CA SER A 171 6.66 -16.54 -6.09
C SER A 171 6.19 -18.00 -6.07
N ILE A 172 5.38 -18.41 -7.06
CA ILE A 172 4.87 -19.79 -7.15
C ILE A 172 6.02 -20.81 -7.09
N THR A 173 7.11 -20.55 -7.83
CA THR A 173 8.29 -21.41 -7.84
C THR A 173 8.99 -21.42 -6.49
N GLU A 174 9.13 -20.28 -5.81
CA GLU A 174 9.76 -20.21 -4.49
C GLU A 174 8.96 -20.92 -3.40
N PHE A 175 7.64 -20.82 -3.46
CA PHE A 175 6.73 -21.53 -2.56
C PHE A 175 6.84 -23.05 -2.74
N GLU A 176 6.92 -23.53 -3.98
CA GLU A 176 7.15 -24.96 -4.27
C GLU A 176 8.48 -25.48 -3.71
N HIS A 177 9.49 -24.61 -3.58
CA HIS A 177 10.77 -24.94 -2.95
C HIS A 177 10.78 -24.70 -1.43
N GLY A 178 9.63 -24.41 -0.82
CA GLY A 178 9.46 -24.25 0.62
C GLY A 178 9.90 -22.89 1.18
N LYS A 179 10.08 -21.86 0.34
CA LYS A 179 10.31 -20.50 0.85
C LYS A 179 9.02 -19.94 1.47
N ALA A 180 9.18 -19.22 2.58
CA ALA A 180 8.10 -18.51 3.27
C ALA A 180 8.07 -17.03 2.86
N GLU A 181 7.09 -16.31 3.39
CA GLU A 181 6.99 -14.85 3.28
C GLU A 181 8.24 -14.15 3.85
N THR A 182 8.61 -13.04 3.23
CA THR A 182 9.73 -12.19 3.67
C THR A 182 9.19 -10.85 4.16
N HIS A 183 9.65 -10.42 5.33
CA HIS A 183 9.22 -9.18 5.97
C HIS A 183 10.30 -8.10 5.79
N GLU A 184 9.92 -6.97 5.18
CA GLU A 184 10.79 -5.81 5.01
C GLU A 184 10.23 -4.63 5.81
N PRO A 185 10.85 -4.26 6.95
CA PRO A 185 10.42 -3.10 7.73
C PRO A 185 10.61 -1.81 6.93
N MET A 186 9.55 -0.99 6.86
CA MET A 186 9.60 0.30 6.17
C MET A 186 9.86 1.45 7.13
N PHE A 187 9.08 1.52 8.21
CA PHE A 187 9.19 2.54 9.25
C PHE A 187 8.57 2.04 10.55
N SER A 188 9.03 2.58 11.67
CA SER A 188 8.50 2.27 12.98
C SER A 188 8.38 3.52 13.84
N PHE A 189 7.39 3.50 14.74
CA PHE A 189 7.17 4.57 15.72
C PHE A 189 7.02 3.97 17.12
N ASP A 190 7.67 4.58 18.09
CA ASP A 190 7.55 4.24 19.50
C ASP A 190 6.56 5.20 20.18
N PHE A 191 5.55 4.63 20.82
CA PHE A 191 4.56 5.35 21.60
C PHE A 191 4.69 5.00 23.09
N SER A 192 4.75 6.02 23.94
CA SER A 192 4.70 5.89 25.39
C SER A 192 3.57 6.73 25.95
N LEU A 193 2.96 6.29 27.06
CA LEU A 193 1.99 7.10 27.79
C LEU A 193 2.75 8.28 28.38
N ARG A 194 2.29 9.49 28.08
CA ARG A 194 2.92 10.75 28.53
C ARG A 194 2.77 10.86 30.05
N GLY A 195 3.76 10.30 30.75
CA GLY A 195 3.92 10.30 32.20
C GLY A 195 5.37 10.19 32.66
N GLN A 196 6.33 10.06 31.74
CA GLN A 196 7.77 10.16 31.98
C GLN A 196 8.45 10.89 30.82
N GLU A 197 8.02 12.12 30.52
CA GLU A 197 8.98 13.13 30.09
C GLU A 197 9.72 13.58 31.37
N GLN A 198 10.74 12.82 31.80
CA GLN A 198 11.65 13.25 32.84
C GLN A 198 12.84 13.96 32.19
N GLN A 199 12.85 15.28 32.40
CA GLN A 199 13.99 16.16 32.71
C GLN A 199 15.30 15.99 31.93
#